data_AF-A0A1H2M7A6-F1
#
_entry.id   AF-A0A1H2M7A6-F1
#
_cell.length_a   1.000
_cell.length_b   1.000
_cell.length_c   1.000
_cell.angle_alpha   90.00
_cell.angle_beta   90.00
_cell.angle_gamma   90.00
#
_symmetry.space_group_name_H-M   'P 1'
#
loop_
_entity.id
_entity.type
_entity.pdbx_description
1 polymer ?
#
loop_
_entity_poly.entity_id
_entity_poly.type
_entity_poly.pdbx_seq_one_letter_code
_entity_poly.pdbx_strand_id
1 'polypeptide(L)'
;MGVLTRYRTTTAAGVIAVFVLVLVFGSPPYGDWARDNANGTGALDLFLSVLTWPSWDFSADLPVRDVVAVMLRAILVVAFTALFLAALTAARSGSALAQLFIGWAAVVFAGAAAGLVTGIIQSDTSALAVFQLISSGATYGIFAGWIVGLATLRAPARR
;
A
#
# COMPACT_ATOMS: atom_id res chain seq x y z
N MET A 1 9.63 12.71 -28.34
CA MET A 1 10.18 12.14 -27.09
C MET A 1 9.47 12.59 -25.79
N GLY A 2 8.20 13.04 -25.81
CA GLY A 2 7.52 13.54 -24.58
C GLY A 2 6.65 12.52 -23.83
N VAL A 3 6.35 11.37 -24.45
CA VAL A 3 5.38 10.40 -23.91
C VAL A 3 6.02 9.54 -22.82
N LEU A 4 7.19 8.95 -23.08
CA LEU A 4 7.91 8.08 -22.13
C LEU A 4 8.29 8.80 -20.82
N THR A 5 8.71 10.06 -20.90
CA THR A 5 9.08 10.88 -19.73
C THR A 5 7.87 11.20 -18.85
N ARG A 6 6.70 11.39 -19.46
CA ARG A 6 5.45 11.76 -18.78
C ARG A 6 4.75 10.58 -18.09
N TYR A 7 4.88 9.36 -18.61
CA TYR A 7 4.41 8.15 -17.90
C TYR A 7 5.25 7.87 -16.64
N ARG A 8 6.58 8.06 -16.72
CA ARG A 8 7.48 7.89 -15.57
C ARG A 8 7.13 8.81 -14.40
N THR A 9 6.72 10.06 -14.67
CA THR A 9 6.36 11.02 -13.61
C THR A 9 5.08 10.64 -12.86
N THR A 10 4.09 10.07 -13.56
CA THR A 10 2.81 9.67 -12.93
C THR A 10 2.98 8.43 -12.05
N THR A 11 3.72 7.43 -12.54
CA THR A 11 4.06 6.24 -11.75
C THR A 11 4.90 6.63 -10.53
N ALA A 12 5.89 7.52 -10.70
CA ALA A 12 6.71 8.01 -9.59
C ALA A 12 5.86 8.71 -8.51
N ALA A 13 4.90 9.56 -8.89
CA ALA A 13 4.01 10.21 -7.94
C ALA A 13 3.18 9.20 -7.12
N GLY A 14 2.64 8.17 -7.75
CA GLY A 14 1.91 7.10 -7.06
C GLY A 14 2.80 6.31 -6.10
N VAL A 15 4.03 5.98 -6.51
CA VAL A 15 5.01 5.28 -5.66
C VAL A 15 5.42 6.14 -4.46
N ILE A 16 5.67 7.43 -4.67
CA ILE A 16 5.98 8.38 -3.58
C ILE A 16 4.79 8.48 -2.63
N ALA A 17 3.56 8.54 -3.14
CA ALA A 17 2.36 8.57 -2.31
C ALA A 17 2.26 7.32 -1.42
N VAL A 18 2.41 6.11 -1.97
CA VAL A 18 2.42 4.88 -1.16
C VAL A 18 3.58 4.88 -0.17
N PHE A 19 4.77 5.30 -0.59
CA PHE A 19 5.92 5.35 0.29
C PHE A 19 5.66 6.27 1.49
N VAL A 20 5.09 7.46 1.28
CA VAL A 20 4.71 8.38 2.36
C VAL A 20 3.62 7.77 3.25
N LEU A 21 2.61 7.12 2.66
CA LEU A 21 1.56 6.46 3.44
C LEU A 21 2.13 5.39 4.38
N VAL A 22 2.98 4.50 3.85
CA VAL A 22 3.64 3.45 4.63
C VAL A 22 4.57 4.05 5.67
N LEU A 23 5.34 5.08 5.30
CA LEU A 23 6.29 5.72 6.21
C LEU A 23 5.57 6.40 7.37
N VAL A 24 4.51 7.17 7.12
CA VAL A 24 3.82 7.93 8.16
C VAL A 24 2.90 7.03 8.98
N PHE A 25 2.00 6.31 8.32
CA PHE A 25 0.94 5.56 8.98
C PHE A 25 1.38 4.16 9.43
N GLY A 26 2.42 3.59 8.81
CA GLY A 26 3.03 2.35 9.31
C GLY A 26 3.96 2.56 10.52
N SER A 27 4.21 3.81 10.93
CA SER A 27 5.16 4.12 12.00
C SER A 27 4.65 3.73 13.39
N PRO A 28 5.54 3.33 14.33
CA PRO A 28 5.13 3.00 15.70
C PRO A 28 4.37 4.13 16.42
N PRO A 29 4.79 5.42 16.32
CA PRO A 29 4.06 6.52 16.95
C PRO A 29 2.61 6.66 16.46
N TYR A 30 2.37 6.46 15.16
CA TYR A 30 1.01 6.49 14.64
C TYR A 30 0.21 5.27 15.08
N GLY A 31 0.83 4.08 15.10
CA GLY A 31 0.19 2.85 15.59
C GLY A 31 -0.26 2.95 17.04
N ASP A 32 0.57 3.54 17.91
CA ASP A 32 0.23 3.78 19.32
C ASP A 32 -0.88 4.82 19.45
N TRP A 33 -0.77 5.95 18.73
CA TRP A 33 -1.83 6.95 18.70
C TRP A 33 -3.17 6.37 18.22
N ALA A 34 -3.17 5.59 17.14
CA ALA A 34 -4.37 4.97 16.60
C ALA A 34 -4.97 3.97 17.59
N ARG A 35 -4.15 3.21 18.32
CA ARG A 35 -4.64 2.30 19.37
C ARG A 35 -5.35 3.05 20.50
N ASP A 36 -4.84 4.22 20.87
CA ASP A 36 -5.39 5.02 21.96
C ASP A 36 -6.62 5.87 21.54
N ASN A 37 -6.71 6.25 20.26
CA ASN A 37 -7.70 7.23 19.77
C ASN A 37 -8.74 6.65 18.78
N ALA A 38 -8.47 5.49 18.17
CA ALA A 38 -9.33 4.82 17.19
C ALA A 38 -9.84 3.45 17.69
N ASN A 39 -10.26 3.41 18.96
CA ASN A 39 -10.74 2.20 19.66
C ASN A 39 -12.28 2.05 19.67
N GLY A 40 -13.00 2.89 18.92
CA GLY A 40 -14.45 2.81 18.77
C GLY A 40 -14.93 1.80 17.71
N THR A 41 -16.25 1.70 17.54
CA THR A 41 -16.89 0.88 16.50
C THR A 41 -17.23 1.67 15.24
N GLY A 42 -16.74 2.91 15.13
CA GLY A 42 -17.01 3.79 14.00
C GLY A 42 -16.27 3.38 12.73
N ALA A 43 -16.82 3.77 11.57
CA ALA A 43 -16.15 3.57 10.28
C ALA A 43 -14.81 4.32 10.19
N LEU A 44 -14.71 5.48 10.86
CA LEU A 44 -13.48 6.24 10.96
C LEU A 44 -12.43 5.52 11.81
N ASP A 45 -12.84 4.91 12.92
CA ASP A 45 -11.94 4.15 13.80
C ASP A 45 -11.33 2.96 13.05
N LEU A 46 -12.16 2.26 12.28
CA LEU A 46 -11.72 1.20 11.38
C LEU A 46 -10.75 1.74 10.32
N PHE A 47 -11.06 2.88 9.68
CA PHE A 47 -10.18 3.47 8.68
C PHE A 47 -8.80 3.84 9.26
N LEU A 48 -8.77 4.52 10.40
CA LEU A 48 -7.54 4.91 11.08
C LEU A 48 -6.72 3.70 11.53
N SER A 49 -7.40 2.65 12.00
CA SER A 49 -6.77 1.38 12.35
C SER A 49 -6.19 0.66 11.13
N VAL A 50 -6.89 0.64 10.00
CA VAL A 50 -6.41 0.01 8.76
C VAL A 50 -5.16 0.70 8.23
N LEU A 51 -5.02 2.02 8.40
CA LEU A 51 -3.82 2.76 7.97
C LEU A 51 -2.54 2.32 8.70
N THR A 52 -2.65 1.70 9.88
CA THR A 52 -1.49 1.16 10.60
C THR A 52 -0.83 -0.02 9.87
N TRP A 53 -1.52 -0.61 8.91
CA TRP A 53 -0.99 -1.65 8.03
C TRP A 53 -0.51 -1.01 6.72
N PRO A 54 0.67 -1.33 6.15
CA PRO A 54 1.71 -2.20 6.71
C PRO A 54 2.55 -1.47 7.75
N SER A 55 2.65 -2.05 8.95
CA SER A 55 3.49 -1.50 10.02
C SER A 55 4.97 -1.80 9.80
N TRP A 56 5.83 -0.95 10.36
CA TRP A 56 7.26 -1.15 10.46
C TRP A 56 7.75 -0.74 11.86
N ASP A 57 8.59 -1.55 12.49
CA ASP A 57 9.28 -1.23 13.74
C ASP A 57 10.72 -1.77 13.73
N PHE A 58 11.70 -0.88 13.83
CA PHE A 58 13.14 -1.23 13.88
C PHE A 58 13.62 -1.61 15.29
N SER A 59 12.82 -1.30 16.31
CA SER A 59 13.14 -1.48 17.72
C SER A 59 12.26 -2.53 18.39
N ALA A 60 11.51 -3.31 17.59
CA ALA A 60 10.65 -4.37 18.09
C ALA A 60 11.46 -5.46 18.79
N ASP A 61 11.07 -5.79 20.02
CA ASP A 61 11.62 -6.90 20.82
C ASP A 61 11.06 -8.25 20.32
N LEU A 62 11.35 -8.58 19.05
CA LEU A 62 10.91 -9.79 18.36
C LEU A 62 12.12 -10.58 17.83
N PRO A 63 11.97 -11.89 17.57
CA PRO A 63 12.98 -12.65 16.84
C PRO A 63 13.34 -11.95 15.52
N VAL A 64 14.63 -11.91 15.17
CA VAL A 64 15.15 -11.19 13.99
C VAL A 64 14.40 -11.54 12.70
N ARG A 65 13.98 -12.80 12.54
CA ARG A 65 13.20 -13.27 11.38
C ARG A 65 11.85 -12.55 11.26
N ASP A 66 11.17 -12.30 12.37
CA ASP A 66 9.85 -11.67 12.40
C ASP A 66 9.96 -10.16 12.19
N VAL A 67 11.00 -9.52 12.75
CA VAL A 67 11.35 -8.12 12.43
C VAL A 67 11.58 -7.96 10.93
N VAL A 68 12.37 -8.85 10.33
CA VAL A 68 12.62 -8.85 8.89
C VAL A 68 11.33 -9.07 8.10
N ALA A 69 10.43 -9.96 8.53
CA ALA A 69 9.16 -10.18 7.85
C ALA A 69 8.25 -8.94 7.87
N VAL A 70 8.18 -8.23 8.99
CA VAL A 70 7.42 -6.98 9.13
C VAL A 70 8.01 -5.87 8.24
N MET A 71 9.33 -5.68 8.28
CA MET A 71 10.04 -4.74 7.41
C MET A 71 9.83 -5.07 5.93
N LEU A 72 9.98 -6.34 5.58
CA LEU A 72 9.84 -6.83 4.22
C LEU A 72 8.43 -6.55 3.70
N ARG A 73 7.40 -6.71 4.53
CA ARG A 73 6.01 -6.39 4.14
C ARG A 73 5.84 -4.94 3.73
N ALA A 74 6.36 -4.00 4.54
CA ALA A 74 6.29 -2.58 4.22
C ALA A 74 6.99 -2.26 2.89
N ILE A 75 8.19 -2.82 2.67
CA ILE A 75 8.95 -2.65 1.43
C ILE A 75 8.21 -3.27 0.23
N LEU A 76 7.65 -4.48 0.39
CA LEU A 76 6.93 -5.19 -0.67
C LEU A 76 5.68 -4.44 -1.11
N VAL A 77 4.95 -3.78 -0.21
CA VAL A 77 3.78 -2.96 -0.60
C VAL A 77 4.21 -1.83 -1.55
N VAL A 78 5.31 -1.14 -1.23
CA VAL A 78 5.84 -0.06 -2.09
C VAL A 78 6.32 -0.64 -3.44
N ALA A 79 7.12 -1.71 -3.40
CA ALA A 79 7.70 -2.34 -4.59
C ALA A 79 6.62 -2.94 -5.51
N PHE A 80 5.65 -3.65 -4.96
CA PHE A 80 4.54 -4.19 -5.74
C PHE A 80 3.61 -3.10 -6.25
N THR A 81 3.42 -2.00 -5.52
CA THR A 81 2.68 -0.85 -6.08
C THR A 81 3.40 -0.32 -7.31
N ALA A 82 4.71 -0.12 -7.25
CA ALA A 82 5.49 0.32 -8.41
C ALA A 82 5.35 -0.65 -9.60
N LEU A 83 5.43 -1.95 -9.32
CA LEU A 83 5.26 -3.01 -10.32
C LEU A 83 3.86 -2.98 -10.97
N PHE A 84 2.79 -2.98 -10.16
CA PHE A 84 1.42 -2.99 -10.67
C PHE A 84 1.07 -1.68 -11.38
N LEU A 85 1.52 -0.53 -10.88
CA LEU A 85 1.35 0.74 -11.59
C LEU A 85 2.06 0.69 -12.96
N ALA A 86 3.30 0.21 -13.03
CA ALA A 86 4.02 0.09 -14.30
C ALA A 86 3.32 -0.87 -15.26
N ALA A 87 2.89 -2.04 -14.79
CA ALA A 87 2.21 -3.05 -15.60
C ALA A 87 0.85 -2.55 -16.12
N LEU A 88 0.03 -1.94 -15.27
CA LEU A 88 -1.32 -1.49 -15.63
C LEU A 88 -1.31 -0.22 -16.50
N THR A 89 -0.32 0.67 -16.30
CA THR A 89 -0.18 1.88 -17.13
C THR A 89 0.39 1.61 -18.52
N ALA A 90 1.19 0.57 -18.68
CA ALA A 90 1.70 0.14 -20.00
C ALA A 90 0.56 -0.28 -20.95
N ALA A 91 -0.59 -0.68 -20.42
CA ALA A 91 -1.69 -1.24 -21.20
C ALA A 91 -2.71 -0.22 -21.72
N ARG A 92 -2.80 1.02 -21.20
CA ARG A 92 -3.91 1.94 -21.56
C ARG A 92 -3.61 3.45 -21.48
N SER A 93 -4.05 4.18 -22.50
CA SER A 93 -4.34 5.63 -22.44
C SER A 93 -5.83 5.85 -22.10
N GLY A 94 -6.19 5.66 -20.84
CA GLY A 94 -7.57 5.84 -20.35
C GLY A 94 -7.88 7.27 -19.87
N SER A 95 -9.18 7.55 -19.68
CA SER A 95 -9.69 8.78 -19.05
C SER A 95 -9.10 8.99 -17.64
N ALA A 96 -9.22 10.20 -17.08
CA ALA A 96 -8.77 10.50 -15.72
C ALA A 96 -9.36 9.54 -14.67
N LEU A 97 -10.64 9.18 -14.82
CA LEU A 97 -11.31 8.22 -13.96
C LEU A 97 -10.70 6.81 -14.07
N ALA A 98 -10.34 6.37 -15.28
CA ALA A 98 -9.66 5.09 -15.46
C ALA A 98 -8.27 5.09 -14.79
N GLN A 99 -7.55 6.21 -14.80
CA GLN A 99 -6.24 6.33 -14.13
C GLN A 99 -6.38 6.27 -12.60
N LEU A 100 -7.41 6.90 -12.04
CA LEU A 100 -7.75 6.78 -10.61
C LEU A 100 -7.97 5.31 -10.22
N PHE A 101 -8.81 4.58 -10.95
CA PHE A 101 -9.09 3.18 -10.65
C PHE A 101 -7.88 2.26 -10.91
N ILE A 102 -7.03 2.57 -11.88
CA ILE A 102 -5.76 1.85 -12.08
C ILE A 102 -4.85 2.03 -10.87
N GLY A 103 -4.65 3.27 -10.42
CA GLY A 103 -3.82 3.55 -9.25
C GLY A 103 -4.38 2.92 -7.98
N TRP A 104 -5.69 2.97 -7.81
CA TRP A 104 -6.37 2.32 -6.68
C TRP A 104 -6.22 0.81 -6.72
N ALA A 105 -6.55 0.16 -7.84
CA ALA A 105 -6.43 -1.29 -7.98
C ALA A 105 -4.99 -1.76 -7.80
N ALA A 106 -4.00 -1.00 -8.27
CA ALA A 106 -2.59 -1.33 -8.08
C ALA A 106 -2.21 -1.50 -6.61
N VAL A 107 -2.73 -0.64 -5.72
CA VAL A 107 -2.46 -0.72 -4.28
C VAL A 107 -3.19 -1.89 -3.63
N VAL A 108 -4.42 -2.19 -4.06
CA VAL A 108 -5.17 -3.39 -3.60
C VAL A 108 -4.40 -4.66 -3.90
N PHE A 109 -3.95 -4.83 -5.16
CA PHE A 109 -3.17 -6.00 -5.55
C PHE A 109 -1.78 -6.01 -4.91
N ALA A 110 -1.14 -4.85 -4.74
CA ALA A 110 0.14 -4.76 -4.06
C ALA A 110 0.06 -5.18 -2.59
N GLY A 111 -0.96 -4.72 -1.87
CA GLY A 111 -1.22 -5.10 -0.49
C GLY A 111 -1.49 -6.60 -0.35
N ALA A 112 -2.38 -7.14 -1.20
CA ALA A 112 -2.67 -8.57 -1.22
C ALA A 112 -1.42 -9.43 -1.53
N ALA A 113 -0.62 -9.03 -2.52
CA ALA A 113 0.61 -9.73 -2.90
C ALA A 113 1.68 -9.66 -1.79
N ALA A 114 1.84 -8.50 -1.15
CA ALA A 114 2.75 -8.35 -0.01
C ALA A 114 2.32 -9.24 1.17
N GLY A 115 1.01 -9.29 1.46
CA GLY A 115 0.44 -10.20 2.46
C GLY A 115 0.69 -11.67 2.15
N LEU A 116 0.51 -12.09 0.89
CA LEU A 116 0.78 -13.45 0.45
C LEU A 116 2.26 -13.83 0.64
N VAL A 117 3.18 -13.01 0.11
CA VAL A 117 4.62 -13.29 0.15
C VAL A 117 5.12 -13.32 1.59
N THR A 118 4.67 -12.39 2.43
CA THR A 118 5.08 -12.34 3.85
C THR A 118 4.50 -13.50 4.65
N GLY A 119 3.26 -13.91 4.39
CA GLY A 119 2.65 -15.07 5.02
C GLY A 119 3.39 -16.38 4.71
N ILE A 120 3.88 -16.56 3.48
CA ILE A 120 4.65 -17.76 3.11
C ILE A 120 6.04 -17.80 3.80
N ILE A 121 6.62 -16.64 4.11
CA ILE A 121 7.96 -16.53 4.73
C ILE A 121 7.91 -16.75 6.25
N GLN A 122 6.77 -16.52 6.90
CA GLN A 122 6.61 -16.70 8.35
C GLN A 122 6.76 -18.17 8.78
N SER A 123 7.23 -18.37 10.02
CA SER A 123 7.67 -19.66 10.56
C SER A 123 6.54 -20.68 10.80
N ASP A 124 5.35 -20.19 11.19
CA ASP A 124 4.24 -20.98 11.76
C ASP A 124 2.90 -20.70 11.04
N THR A 125 2.93 -20.59 9.72
CA THR A 125 1.77 -20.07 8.99
C THR A 125 0.77 -21.16 8.62
N SER A 126 -0.40 -21.15 9.26
CA SER A 126 -1.57 -21.87 8.77
C SER A 126 -2.13 -21.21 7.51
N ALA A 127 -2.86 -21.96 6.67
CA ALA A 127 -3.53 -21.40 5.49
C ALA A 127 -4.46 -20.22 5.84
N LEU A 128 -5.10 -20.28 7.01
CA LEU A 128 -5.94 -19.20 7.53
C LEU A 128 -5.13 -17.93 7.84
N ALA A 129 -3.96 -18.06 8.45
CA ALA A 129 -3.10 -16.92 8.76
C ALA A 129 -2.57 -16.23 7.48
N VAL A 130 -2.19 -17.01 6.46
CA VAL A 130 -1.83 -16.44 5.15
C VAL A 130 -3.02 -15.69 4.55
N PHE A 131 -4.21 -16.27 4.57
CA PHE A 131 -5.41 -15.63 4.03
C PHE A 131 -5.76 -14.32 4.76
N GLN A 132 -5.60 -14.27 6.08
CA GLN A 132 -5.77 -13.05 6.88
C GLN A 132 -4.74 -11.95 6.52
N LEU A 133 -3.50 -12.33 6.20
CA LEU A 133 -2.48 -11.38 5.74
C LEU A 133 -2.81 -10.84 4.33
N ILE A 134 -3.30 -11.71 3.44
CA ILE A 134 -3.75 -11.30 2.11
C ILE A 134 -4.94 -10.34 2.23
N SER A 135 -5.94 -10.70 3.05
CA SER A 135 -7.16 -9.91 3.21
C SER A 135 -6.89 -8.56 3.88
N SER A 136 -6.06 -8.51 4.93
CA SER A 136 -5.64 -7.24 5.54
C SER A 136 -4.93 -6.34 4.54
N GLY A 137 -4.07 -6.90 3.69
CA GLY A 137 -3.40 -6.12 2.65
C GLY A 137 -4.33 -5.62 1.55
N ALA A 138 -5.27 -6.44 1.11
CA ALA A 138 -6.31 -6.00 0.19
C ALA A 138 -7.18 -4.89 0.82
N THR A 139 -7.60 -5.06 2.08
CA THR A 139 -8.35 -4.07 2.84
C THR A 139 -7.60 -2.75 2.93
N TYR A 140 -6.31 -2.76 3.27
CA TYR A 140 -5.48 -1.56 3.24
C TYR A 140 -5.54 -0.86 1.87
N GLY A 141 -5.35 -1.60 0.77
CA GLY A 141 -5.43 -1.00 -0.55
C GLY A 141 -6.81 -0.48 -0.93
N ILE A 142 -7.89 -1.10 -0.42
CA ILE A 142 -9.25 -0.59 -0.62
C ILE A 142 -9.41 0.77 0.08
N PHE A 143 -8.95 0.88 1.32
CA PHE A 143 -9.11 2.09 2.13
C PHE A 143 -8.13 3.22 1.78
N ALA A 144 -6.88 2.90 1.41
CA ALA A 144 -5.84 3.90 1.17
C ALA A 144 -5.53 4.11 -0.33
N GLY A 145 -5.89 3.17 -1.19
CA GLY A 145 -5.45 3.18 -2.59
C GLY A 145 -6.05 4.31 -3.44
N TRP A 146 -7.18 4.90 -3.04
CA TRP A 146 -7.72 6.08 -3.72
C TRP A 146 -6.77 7.30 -3.62
N ILE A 147 -6.00 7.43 -2.53
CA ILE A 147 -5.01 8.51 -2.35
C ILE A 147 -3.95 8.42 -3.45
N VAL A 148 -3.50 7.20 -3.70
CA VAL A 148 -2.50 6.89 -4.72
C VAL A 148 -3.09 7.08 -6.11
N GLY A 149 -4.33 6.63 -6.33
CA GLY A 149 -5.06 6.89 -7.56
C GLY A 149 -5.18 8.39 -7.87
N LEU A 150 -5.47 9.23 -6.86
CA LEU A 150 -5.46 10.69 -7.01
C LEU A 150 -4.07 11.24 -7.33
N ALA A 151 -3.02 10.76 -6.66
CA ALA A 151 -1.63 11.13 -6.95
C ALA A 151 -1.20 10.75 -8.38
N THR A 152 -1.84 9.72 -8.96
CA THR A 152 -1.61 9.30 -10.36
C THR A 152 -2.48 10.02 -11.38
N LEU A 153 -3.34 10.96 -10.98
CA LEU A 153 -4.09 11.77 -11.93
C LEU A 153 -3.17 12.67 -12.74
N ARG A 154 -3.39 12.73 -14.05
CA ARG A 154 -2.70 13.67 -14.92
C ARG A 154 -3.30 15.07 -14.79
N ALA A 155 -2.44 16.07 -14.64
CA ALA A 155 -2.83 17.45 -14.89
C ALA A 155 -3.35 17.62 -16.34
N PRO A 156 -4.46 18.34 -16.57
CA PRO A 156 -4.92 18.65 -17.91
C PRO A 156 -3.81 19.31 -18.71
N ALA A 157 -3.56 18.82 -19.92
CA ALA A 157 -2.64 19.50 -20.84
C ALA A 157 -3.25 20.87 -21.16
N ARG A 158 -2.62 21.95 -20.68
CA ARG A 158 -2.95 23.30 -21.15
C ARG A 158 -2.70 23.31 -22.66
N ARG A 159 -3.78 23.50 -23.42
CA ARG A 159 -3.74 23.75 -24.87
C ARG A 159 -3.47 25.22 -25.11
#